data_AF-A0A836BYX0-F1
#
_entry.id   AF-A0A836BYX0-F1
#
_cell.length_a   1.000
_cell.length_b   1.000
_cell.length_c   1.000
_cell.angle_alpha   90.00
_cell.angle_beta   90.00
_cell.angle_gamma   90.00
#
_symmetry.space_group_name_H-M   'P 1'
#
loop_
_entity.id
_entity.type
_entity.pdbx_description
1 polymer ?
#
loop_
_entity_poly.entity_id
_entity_poly.type
_entity_poly.pdbx_seq_one_letter_code
_entity_poly.pdbx_strand_id
1 'polypeptide(L)'
;MLRPTSLPLLKSASGCQSATGLDSQCLFQMLPDTSRTDCLACGAYGEGWCSSGQIDVAVARNGLGYVDSTLHWGGTEANSASGCQSAMAGSGYTYNPAEKDYGDWFLVTMLWSADGIAITVGQQQTINLPATAWYTGSVGKINNPVAPYDQPFYLVLTLAVCGEGALINGNCEANAGLSMGYQVDWVKLSFYP
;
A
#
# COMPACT_ATOMS: atom_id res chain seq x y z
N MET A 1 -9.99 -6.62 -21.40
CA MET A 1 -8.70 -7.19 -20.95
C MET A 1 -8.81 -7.29 -19.43
N LEU A 2 -9.13 -8.46 -18.90
CA LEU A 2 -9.40 -8.66 -17.47
C LEU A 2 -8.12 -9.18 -16.81
N ARG A 3 -7.74 -8.63 -15.66
CA ARG A 3 -6.67 -9.19 -14.84
C ARG A 3 -7.07 -9.11 -13.38
N PRO A 4 -7.73 -10.13 -12.79
CA PRO A 4 -7.82 -10.32 -11.36
C PRO A 4 -6.44 -10.67 -10.81
N THR A 5 -5.82 -9.78 -10.04
CA THR A 5 -4.56 -10.09 -9.35
C THR A 5 -4.89 -10.52 -7.93
N SER A 6 -4.70 -11.81 -7.61
CA SER A 6 -4.68 -12.29 -6.22
C SER A 6 -3.27 -12.11 -5.64
N LEU A 7 -3.08 -11.22 -4.66
CA LEU A 7 -1.78 -10.95 -4.00
C LEU A 7 -1.73 -11.48 -2.53
N PRO A 8 -0.59 -11.43 -1.80
CA PRO A 8 0.07 -12.51 -1.04
C PRO A 8 -0.51 -12.91 0.32
N LEU A 9 -0.13 -14.06 0.87
CA LEU A 9 -0.13 -14.25 2.32
C LEU A 9 1.06 -13.49 2.90
N LEU A 10 0.82 -12.44 3.69
CA LEU A 10 1.92 -11.63 4.20
C LEU A 10 2.61 -12.29 5.40
N LYS A 11 2.05 -12.34 6.60
CA LYS A 11 2.79 -12.28 7.87
C LYS A 11 3.66 -11.07 7.92
N SER A 12 3.05 -9.97 8.33
CA SER A 12 3.77 -9.21 9.32
C SER A 12 3.64 -10.01 10.62
N ALA A 13 4.64 -10.82 10.91
CA ALA A 13 4.92 -11.13 12.30
C ALA A 13 6.22 -10.43 12.58
N SER A 14 6.26 -9.89 13.78
CA SER A 14 7.46 -9.45 14.46
C SER A 14 8.23 -8.27 13.89
N GLY A 15 8.00 -7.87 12.64
CA GLY A 15 8.93 -6.96 11.99
C GLY A 15 8.75 -5.48 12.31
N CYS A 16 7.51 -5.03 12.37
CA CYS A 16 7.20 -3.60 12.34
C CYS A 16 7.20 -2.89 13.69
N GLN A 17 7.68 -3.57 14.72
CA GLN A 17 7.75 -3.06 16.06
C GLN A 17 9.19 -3.19 16.54
N SER A 18 9.88 -2.05 16.68
CA SER A 18 11.06 -2.03 17.53
C SER A 18 10.61 -2.29 18.97
N ALA A 19 11.42 -2.99 19.75
CA ALA A 19 11.15 -3.24 21.16
C ALA A 19 11.04 -1.95 22.02
N THR A 20 11.28 -0.75 21.48
CA THR A 20 11.48 0.47 22.27
C THR A 20 10.92 1.76 21.63
N GLY A 21 9.80 1.72 20.93
CA GLY A 21 9.10 2.97 20.57
C GLY A 21 9.66 3.79 19.40
N LEU A 22 10.56 3.23 18.58
CA LEU A 22 10.89 3.84 17.28
C LEU A 22 9.74 3.71 16.29
N ASP A 23 9.26 4.84 15.76
CA ASP A 23 8.30 4.86 14.66
C ASP A 23 8.89 4.17 13.42
N SER A 24 8.33 3.03 13.05
CA SER A 24 8.67 2.28 11.83
C SER A 24 7.41 1.91 11.08
N GLN A 25 7.56 1.69 9.77
CA GLN A 25 6.45 1.34 8.89
C GLN A 25 6.87 0.23 7.93
N CYS A 26 6.03 -0.79 7.82
CA CYS A 26 6.23 -1.93 6.94
C CYS A 26 5.16 -1.80 5.88
N LEU A 27 5.60 -1.51 4.68
CA LEU A 27 4.75 -1.26 3.56
C LEU A 27 4.92 -2.43 2.60
N PHE A 28 3.83 -3.12 2.36
CA PHE A 28 3.64 -3.84 1.11
C PHE A 28 2.77 -2.99 0.20
N GLN A 29 3.41 -2.39 -0.80
CA GLN A 29 2.76 -1.44 -1.71
C GLN A 29 3.05 -1.81 -3.16
N MET A 30 2.31 -1.21 -4.07
CA MET A 30 2.51 -1.31 -5.50
C MET A 30 2.52 0.07 -6.12
N LEU A 31 3.45 0.25 -7.05
CA LEU A 31 3.64 1.50 -7.79
C LEU A 31 3.62 1.23 -9.30
N PRO A 32 3.24 2.22 -10.11
CA PRO A 32 3.16 2.08 -11.56
C PRO A 32 4.52 1.69 -12.14
N ASP A 33 4.54 0.68 -13.00
CA ASP A 33 5.73 0.23 -13.71
C ASP A 33 5.82 0.93 -15.07
N THR A 34 7.00 1.46 -15.36
CA THR A 34 7.30 2.22 -16.56
C THR A 34 8.71 1.94 -17.01
N SER A 35 8.96 2.09 -18.32
CA SER A 35 10.33 2.03 -18.87
C SER A 35 11.17 3.27 -18.52
N ARG A 36 10.55 4.30 -17.93
CA ARG A 36 11.25 5.50 -17.44
C ARG A 36 12.14 5.15 -16.25
N THR A 37 13.36 5.67 -16.27
CA THR A 37 14.37 5.48 -15.21
C THR A 37 14.71 6.79 -14.50
N ASP A 38 14.15 7.90 -14.96
CA ASP A 38 14.36 9.26 -14.46
C ASP A 38 13.38 9.64 -13.34
N CYS A 39 12.41 8.78 -13.01
CA CYS A 39 11.46 9.01 -11.93
C CYS A 39 10.92 7.69 -11.33
N LEU A 40 10.65 7.71 -10.03
CA LEU A 40 10.01 6.62 -9.30
C LEU A 40 8.49 6.75 -9.39
N ALA A 41 7.79 5.62 -9.47
CA ALA A 41 6.31 5.55 -9.53
C ALA A 41 5.65 6.30 -10.70
N CYS A 42 6.41 6.69 -11.71
CA CYS A 42 5.86 7.26 -12.94
C CYS A 42 5.05 6.23 -13.71
N GLY A 43 4.03 6.70 -14.42
CA GLY A 43 3.17 5.83 -15.23
C GLY A 43 2.63 6.55 -16.45
N ALA A 44 1.73 5.88 -17.16
CA ALA A 44 1.07 6.39 -18.37
C ALA A 44 0.28 7.69 -18.15
N TYR A 45 0.01 8.04 -16.89
CA TYR A 45 -0.86 9.15 -16.51
C TYR A 45 -0.12 10.29 -15.82
N GLY A 46 1.20 10.28 -15.74
CA GLY A 46 1.95 11.45 -15.23
C GLY A 46 3.28 11.10 -14.60
N GLU A 47 3.96 12.17 -14.17
CA GLU A 47 5.31 12.14 -13.59
C GLU A 47 5.34 11.66 -12.13
N GLY A 48 4.62 10.57 -11.85
CA GLY A 48 4.66 9.89 -10.57
C GLY A 48 3.32 9.87 -9.85
N TRP A 49 3.43 9.86 -8.53
CA TRP A 49 2.31 9.90 -7.62
C TRP A 49 1.52 11.22 -7.77
N CYS A 50 0.20 11.22 -7.73
CA CYS A 50 -0.73 10.07 -7.68
C CYS A 50 -1.58 9.90 -8.94
N SER A 51 -1.37 10.71 -9.99
CA SER A 51 -2.08 10.54 -11.28
C SER A 51 -1.95 9.15 -11.85
N SER A 52 -0.82 8.47 -11.63
CA SER A 52 -0.60 7.10 -12.09
C SER A 52 -1.03 6.03 -11.09
N GLY A 53 -1.51 6.43 -9.92
CA GLY A 53 -2.00 5.55 -8.86
C GLY A 53 -0.92 5.02 -7.93
N GLN A 54 -1.32 4.64 -6.72
CA GLN A 54 -0.53 3.84 -5.78
C GLN A 54 -1.48 2.94 -5.00
N ILE A 55 -1.05 1.70 -4.77
CA ILE A 55 -1.82 0.73 -3.99
C ILE A 55 -0.99 0.34 -2.76
N ASP A 56 -1.36 0.86 -1.60
CA ASP A 56 -0.84 0.40 -0.33
C ASP A 56 -1.64 -0.84 0.10
N VAL A 57 -1.10 -2.02 -0.17
CA VAL A 57 -1.81 -3.28 0.08
C VAL A 57 -1.85 -3.58 1.58
N ALA A 58 -0.73 -3.39 2.29
CA ALA A 58 -0.70 -3.47 3.75
C ALA A 58 0.36 -2.52 4.31
N VAL A 59 -0.07 -1.67 5.23
CA VAL A 59 0.78 -0.74 5.98
C VAL A 59 0.59 -1.02 7.46
N ALA A 60 1.62 -1.60 8.07
CA ALA A 60 1.72 -1.70 9.52
C ALA A 60 2.59 -0.57 10.03
N ARG A 61 2.13 0.17 11.04
CA ARG A 61 2.91 1.23 11.70
C ARG A 61 3.15 0.85 13.15
N ASN A 62 4.35 1.14 13.65
CA ASN A 62 4.76 0.79 15.00
C ASN A 62 3.75 1.22 16.07
N GLY A 63 3.39 0.31 16.98
CA GLY A 63 2.62 0.64 18.18
C GLY A 63 1.13 0.93 17.97
N LEU A 64 0.64 0.99 16.73
CA LEU A 64 -0.75 1.33 16.45
C LEU A 64 -1.71 0.13 16.60
N GLY A 65 -1.21 -1.10 16.53
CA GLY A 65 -2.03 -2.30 16.71
C GLY A 65 -3.02 -2.54 15.58
N TYR A 66 -2.77 -1.98 14.39
CA TYR A 66 -3.55 -2.28 13.20
C TYR A 66 -2.72 -2.23 11.91
N VAL A 67 -3.28 -2.81 10.84
CA VAL A 67 -2.73 -2.84 9.48
C VAL A 67 -3.76 -2.24 8.52
N ASP A 68 -3.37 -1.16 7.84
CA ASP A 68 -4.23 -0.47 6.89
C ASP A 68 -3.92 -0.84 5.45
N SER A 69 -4.88 -0.58 4.58
CA SER A 69 -4.71 -0.58 3.13
C SER A 69 -5.24 0.74 2.58
N THR A 70 -4.60 1.28 1.54
CA THR A 70 -4.98 2.56 0.94
C THR A 70 -4.82 2.53 -0.56
N LEU A 71 -5.82 3.07 -1.26
CA LEU A 71 -5.69 3.38 -2.69
C LEU A 71 -5.47 4.88 -2.84
N HIS A 72 -4.52 5.29 -3.68
CA HIS A 72 -4.26 6.70 -4.02
C HIS A 72 -4.45 6.93 -5.51
N TRP A 73 -5.17 7.98 -5.87
CA TRP A 73 -5.48 8.33 -7.27
C TRP A 73 -5.73 9.83 -7.41
N GLY A 74 -6.10 10.27 -8.62
CA GLY A 74 -6.46 11.67 -8.88
C GLY A 74 -5.34 12.38 -9.62
N GLY A 75 -4.78 13.42 -9.03
CA GLY A 75 -3.83 14.28 -9.72
C GLY A 75 -4.50 15.23 -10.72
N THR A 76 -3.70 16.00 -11.44
CA THR A 76 -4.12 16.82 -12.58
C THR A 76 -3.18 16.60 -13.76
N GLU A 77 -3.59 16.97 -14.97
CA GLU A 77 -2.73 16.93 -16.16
C GLU A 77 -1.44 17.77 -15.97
N ALA A 78 -1.55 18.93 -15.30
CA ALA A 78 -0.42 19.83 -15.09
C ALA A 78 0.47 19.46 -13.89
N ASN A 79 -0.02 18.66 -12.94
CA ASN A 79 0.70 18.28 -11.74
C ASN A 79 0.12 16.98 -11.16
N SER A 80 0.94 15.93 -11.11
CA SER A 80 0.51 14.59 -10.71
C SER A 80 0.15 14.45 -9.23
N ALA A 81 0.71 15.28 -8.36
CA ALA A 81 0.47 15.23 -6.92
C ALA A 81 -0.69 16.13 -6.47
N SER A 82 -1.03 17.16 -7.26
CA SER A 82 -2.10 18.11 -6.92
C SER A 82 -3.48 17.48 -7.09
N GLY A 83 -4.38 17.65 -6.12
CA GLY A 83 -5.73 17.08 -6.19
C GLY A 83 -5.78 15.57 -5.88
N CYS A 84 -4.72 15.04 -5.28
CA CYS A 84 -4.68 13.65 -4.88
C CYS A 84 -5.84 13.25 -3.97
N GLN A 85 -6.39 12.08 -4.21
CA GLN A 85 -7.45 11.45 -3.44
C GLN A 85 -6.95 10.12 -2.90
N SER A 86 -7.44 9.76 -1.72
CA SER A 86 -7.15 8.47 -1.12
C SER A 86 -8.41 7.88 -0.49
N ALA A 87 -8.56 6.57 -0.57
CA ALA A 87 -9.50 5.83 0.27
C ALA A 87 -8.72 4.91 1.20
N MET A 88 -8.94 5.13 2.49
CA MET A 88 -8.41 4.31 3.57
C MET A 88 -9.55 3.53 4.22
N ALA A 89 -9.27 2.33 4.71
CA ALA A 89 -10.15 1.68 5.67
C ALA A 89 -10.14 2.52 6.96
N GLY A 90 -11.29 2.99 7.45
CA GLY A 90 -11.37 3.76 8.70
C GLY A 90 -10.97 2.98 9.97
N SER A 91 -10.68 1.68 9.82
CA SER A 91 -10.14 0.79 10.84
C SER A 91 -9.58 -0.45 10.11
N GLY A 92 -8.26 -0.53 9.97
CA GLY A 92 -7.58 -1.70 9.41
C GLY A 92 -7.79 -3.00 10.21
N TYR A 93 -7.09 -4.07 9.82
CA TYR A 93 -7.04 -5.30 10.61
C TYR A 93 -6.33 -5.02 11.94
N THR A 94 -7.01 -5.21 13.07
CA THR A 94 -6.45 -4.95 14.40
C THR A 94 -5.76 -6.19 14.97
N TYR A 95 -4.68 -5.97 15.72
CA TYR A 95 -3.95 -7.00 16.46
C TYR A 95 -3.53 -6.44 17.81
N ASN A 96 -3.35 -7.31 18.81
CA ASN A 96 -2.95 -6.87 20.15
C ASN A 96 -1.45 -6.50 20.15
N PRO A 97 -1.07 -5.21 20.35
CA PRO A 97 0.33 -4.81 20.37
C PRO A 97 1.06 -5.24 21.66
N ALA A 98 0.34 -5.71 22.70
CA ALA A 98 0.90 -6.09 24.00
C ALA A 98 1.24 -7.59 24.13
N GLU A 99 0.83 -8.42 23.17
CA GLU A 99 1.24 -9.82 23.10
C GLU A 99 2.72 -9.88 22.72
N LYS A 100 3.56 -10.23 23.69
CA LYS A 100 5.02 -10.27 23.59
C LYS A 100 5.56 -11.34 22.61
N ASP A 101 4.70 -12.24 22.15
CA ASP A 101 4.96 -13.12 21.01
C ASP A 101 4.39 -12.45 19.77
N TYR A 102 5.31 -11.83 19.04
CA TYR A 102 5.03 -10.80 18.06
C TYR A 102 4.24 -11.28 16.83
N GLY A 103 2.90 -11.26 16.93
CA GLY A 103 1.91 -11.25 15.85
C GLY A 103 1.86 -12.50 14.96
N ASP A 104 0.74 -13.21 14.94
CA ASP A 104 0.54 -14.34 14.05
C ASP A 104 0.81 -14.03 12.56
N TRP A 105 1.13 -15.06 11.77
CA TRP A 105 1.12 -14.96 10.31
C TRP A 105 -0.27 -14.55 9.83
N PHE A 106 -0.40 -13.40 9.16
CA PHE A 106 -1.66 -12.98 8.53
C PHE A 106 -1.58 -12.89 7.00
N LEU A 107 -2.62 -13.37 6.34
CA LEU A 107 -2.76 -13.32 4.88
C LEU A 107 -3.14 -11.90 4.42
N VAL A 108 -2.57 -11.39 3.33
CA VAL A 108 -2.91 -10.09 2.72
C VAL A 108 -3.38 -10.28 1.28
N THR A 109 -4.65 -10.67 1.12
CA THR A 109 -5.18 -10.90 -0.22
C THR A 109 -5.64 -9.61 -0.86
N MET A 110 -5.11 -9.28 -2.03
CA MET A 110 -5.75 -8.31 -2.93
C MET A 110 -6.49 -9.06 -4.03
N LEU A 111 -7.63 -8.56 -4.47
CA LEU A 111 -8.28 -8.89 -5.73
C LEU A 111 -8.41 -7.59 -6.51
N TRP A 112 -7.72 -7.47 -7.63
CA TRP A 112 -7.74 -6.27 -8.47
C TRP A 112 -8.19 -6.66 -9.86
N SER A 113 -9.28 -6.12 -10.38
CA SER A 113 -9.79 -6.33 -11.75
C SER A 113 -10.22 -5.01 -12.39
N ALA A 114 -10.80 -5.08 -13.60
CA ALA A 114 -11.41 -3.91 -14.25
C ALA A 114 -12.67 -3.40 -13.52
N ASP A 115 -13.30 -4.23 -12.69
CA ASP A 115 -14.54 -3.87 -11.98
C ASP A 115 -14.26 -3.19 -10.64
N GLY A 116 -13.10 -3.45 -10.05
CA GLY A 116 -12.83 -3.04 -8.68
C GLY A 116 -11.49 -3.54 -8.12
N ILE A 117 -11.14 -3.01 -6.95
CA ILE A 117 -10.05 -3.49 -6.12
C ILE A 117 -10.62 -3.79 -4.73
N ALA A 118 -10.37 -5.00 -4.24
CA ALA A 118 -10.64 -5.41 -2.88
C ALA A 118 -9.35 -5.88 -2.20
N ILE A 119 -9.14 -5.52 -0.94
CA ILE A 119 -7.99 -5.95 -0.15
C ILE A 119 -8.51 -6.50 1.18
N THR A 120 -7.96 -7.63 1.58
CA THR A 120 -8.26 -8.35 2.82
C THR A 120 -6.97 -8.61 3.57
N VAL A 121 -6.93 -8.22 4.84
CA VAL A 121 -5.83 -8.48 5.77
C VAL A 121 -6.35 -9.39 6.89
N GLY A 122 -5.75 -10.57 7.04
CA GLY A 122 -6.25 -11.64 7.89
C GLY A 122 -7.65 -12.07 7.43
N GLN A 123 -8.65 -11.81 8.27
CA GLN A 123 -10.07 -12.06 7.98
C GLN A 123 -10.85 -10.76 7.68
N GLN A 124 -10.19 -9.60 7.72
CA GLN A 124 -10.83 -8.30 7.58
C GLN A 124 -10.64 -7.76 6.17
N GLN A 125 -11.73 -7.49 5.47
CA GLN A 125 -11.69 -6.72 4.23
C GLN A 125 -11.45 -5.23 4.57
N THR A 126 -10.31 -4.69 4.13
CA THR A 126 -9.88 -3.30 4.38
C THR A 126 -10.28 -2.39 3.22
N ILE A 127 -10.23 -2.88 1.99
CA ILE A 127 -10.68 -2.15 0.80
C ILE A 127 -11.69 -3.00 0.04
N ASN A 128 -12.72 -2.36 -0.49
CA ASN A 128 -13.62 -2.92 -1.51
C ASN A 128 -14.24 -1.76 -2.29
N LEU A 129 -13.52 -1.33 -3.32
CA LEU A 129 -13.87 -0.16 -4.11
C LEU A 129 -14.19 -0.59 -5.54
N PRO A 130 -15.37 -0.19 -6.08
CA PRO A 130 -15.65 -0.37 -7.49
C PRO A 130 -14.79 0.59 -8.32
N ALA A 131 -14.58 0.27 -9.60
CA ALA A 131 -13.80 1.12 -10.48
C ALA A 131 -14.33 2.55 -10.59
N THR A 132 -15.63 2.76 -10.37
CA THR A 132 -16.26 4.08 -10.34
C THR A 132 -15.78 4.98 -9.19
N ALA A 133 -15.12 4.44 -8.16
CA ALA A 133 -14.66 5.18 -7.00
C ALA A 133 -13.39 6.02 -7.24
N TRP A 134 -12.58 5.66 -8.24
CA TRP A 134 -11.32 6.35 -8.53
C TRP A 134 -11.31 7.03 -9.89
N TYR A 135 -10.29 7.84 -10.15
CA TYR A 135 -10.04 8.47 -11.44
C TYR A 135 -8.58 8.91 -11.55
N THR A 136 -8.16 9.38 -12.71
CA THR A 136 -6.92 10.13 -12.89
C THR A 136 -7.21 11.48 -13.52
N GLY A 137 -6.45 12.51 -13.17
CA GLY A 137 -6.56 13.84 -13.76
C GLY A 137 -6.10 13.93 -15.21
N SER A 138 -5.44 12.90 -15.74
CA SER A 138 -4.79 12.92 -17.06
C SER A 138 -5.66 12.35 -18.19
N VAL A 139 -6.73 11.65 -17.87
CA VAL A 139 -7.73 11.19 -18.84
C VAL A 139 -9.13 11.24 -18.24
N GLY A 140 -10.08 11.74 -19.01
CA GLY A 140 -11.48 11.82 -18.57
C GLY A 140 -12.06 10.43 -18.28
N LYS A 141 -12.79 10.30 -17.16
CA LYS A 141 -13.39 9.04 -16.68
C LYS A 141 -14.26 8.33 -17.71
N ILE A 142 -14.92 9.07 -18.60
CA ILE A 142 -15.73 8.52 -19.69
C ILE A 142 -14.86 7.80 -20.73
N ASN A 143 -13.67 8.33 -21.02
CA ASN A 143 -12.76 7.79 -22.02
C ASN A 143 -11.97 6.60 -21.48
N ASN A 144 -11.64 6.63 -20.18
CA ASN A 144 -11.01 5.50 -19.51
C ASN A 144 -11.57 5.34 -18.08
N PRO A 145 -12.57 4.45 -17.89
CA PRO A 145 -13.22 4.27 -16.60
C PRO A 145 -12.40 3.47 -15.60
N VAL A 146 -11.27 2.88 -15.98
CA VAL A 146 -10.45 2.03 -15.09
C VAL A 146 -9.13 2.67 -14.69
N ALA A 147 -8.71 3.73 -15.38
CA ALA A 147 -7.53 4.50 -15.01
C ALA A 147 -7.60 5.07 -13.58
N PRO A 148 -6.50 5.05 -12.81
CA PRO A 148 -5.14 4.77 -13.29
C PRO A 148 -4.66 3.32 -13.10
N TYR A 149 -5.53 2.42 -12.61
CA TYR A 149 -5.16 1.03 -12.30
C TYR A 149 -5.38 0.07 -13.49
N ASP A 150 -5.12 0.55 -14.70
CA ASP A 150 -5.20 -0.22 -15.94
C ASP A 150 -3.83 -0.35 -16.64
N GLN A 151 -2.77 0.05 -15.94
CA GLN A 151 -1.38 -0.11 -16.35
C GLN A 151 -0.66 -1.15 -15.48
N PRO A 152 0.54 -1.63 -15.88
CA PRO A 152 1.36 -2.50 -15.05
C PRO A 152 1.83 -1.80 -13.77
N PHE A 153 1.97 -2.57 -12.69
CA PHE A 153 2.51 -2.13 -11.41
C PHE A 153 3.59 -3.11 -10.95
N TYR A 154 4.64 -2.59 -10.29
CA TYR A 154 5.64 -3.40 -9.61
C TYR A 154 5.37 -3.45 -8.10
N LEU A 155 5.82 -4.52 -7.45
CA LEU A 155 5.69 -4.72 -6.01
C LEU A 155 6.85 -4.04 -5.27
N VAL A 156 6.55 -3.45 -4.13
CA VAL A 156 7.54 -2.85 -3.23
C VAL A 156 7.30 -3.33 -1.81
N LEU A 157 8.35 -3.90 -1.21
CA LEU A 157 8.39 -4.30 0.19
C LEU A 157 9.39 -3.39 0.89
N THR A 158 8.89 -2.55 1.79
CA THR A 158 9.71 -1.53 2.46
C THR A 158 9.58 -1.66 3.97
N LEU A 159 10.72 -1.67 4.66
CA LEU A 159 10.80 -1.35 6.08
C LEU A 159 11.33 0.07 6.22
N ALA A 160 10.45 1.04 6.39
CA ALA A 160 10.81 2.43 6.63
C ALA A 160 11.08 2.62 8.12
N VAL A 161 12.22 3.21 8.43
CA VAL A 161 12.56 3.70 9.77
C VAL A 161 12.23 5.18 9.80
N CYS A 162 11.58 5.65 10.86
CA CYS A 162 11.14 7.03 11.01
C CYS A 162 10.15 7.48 9.93
N GLY A 163 9.09 6.70 9.70
CA GLY A 163 8.05 7.08 8.77
C GLY A 163 7.27 8.33 9.20
N GLU A 164 6.26 8.74 8.43
CA GLU A 164 5.46 9.96 8.60
C GLU A 164 5.07 10.35 10.05
N GLY A 165 4.69 9.39 10.91
CA GLY A 165 4.40 9.65 12.33
C GLY A 165 5.58 10.20 13.15
N ALA A 166 6.80 9.80 12.77
CA ALA A 166 8.05 10.26 13.39
C ALA A 166 8.36 11.73 13.04
N LEU A 167 7.95 12.18 11.85
CA LEU A 167 8.09 13.57 11.42
C LEU A 167 7.16 14.49 12.20
N ILE A 168 6.00 13.99 12.62
CA ILE A 168 4.97 14.75 13.34
C ILE A 168 5.28 14.79 14.85
N ASN A 169 5.79 13.70 15.43
CA ASN A 169 6.01 13.58 16.88
C ASN A 169 7.49 13.71 17.32
N GLY A 170 8.44 13.81 16.39
CA GLY A 170 9.86 14.01 16.69
C GLY A 170 10.63 12.77 17.16
N ASN A 171 10.01 11.58 17.16
CA ASN A 171 10.55 10.36 17.78
C ASN A 171 11.45 9.52 16.85
N CYS A 172 12.15 10.14 15.90
CA CYS A 172 13.19 9.47 15.11
C CYS A 172 14.52 9.43 15.89
N GLU A 173 14.50 8.99 17.15
CA GLU A 173 15.72 8.91 17.95
C GLU A 173 16.38 7.55 17.75
N ALA A 174 17.49 7.52 17.01
CA ALA A 174 18.32 6.34 16.81
C ALA A 174 18.84 5.81 18.15
N ASN A 175 18.08 4.92 18.78
CA ASN A 175 18.55 4.14 19.91
C ASN A 175 19.52 3.08 19.39
N ALA A 176 20.82 3.31 19.62
CA ALA A 176 21.87 2.37 19.28
C ALA A 176 21.60 1.02 19.97
N GLY A 177 21.34 -0.03 19.18
CA GLY A 177 21.09 -1.39 19.68
C GLY A 177 19.75 -2.01 19.26
N LEU A 178 18.91 -1.31 18.48
CA LEU A 178 17.64 -1.87 18.01
C LEU A 178 17.80 -2.64 16.70
N SER A 179 17.26 -3.86 16.70
CA SER A 179 17.07 -4.67 15.51
C SER A 179 15.60 -4.61 15.11
N MET A 180 15.33 -4.23 13.86
CA MET A 180 14.00 -4.33 13.26
C MET A 180 14.07 -5.26 12.05
N GLY A 181 13.01 -5.99 11.79
CA GLY A 181 12.93 -6.89 10.64
C GLY A 181 11.71 -6.59 9.81
N TYR A 182 11.63 -7.07 8.59
CA TYR A 182 10.35 -7.22 7.90
C TYR A 182 10.36 -8.59 7.26
N GLN A 183 9.60 -9.51 7.85
CA GLN A 183 9.57 -10.90 7.42
C GLN A 183 8.46 -11.07 6.40
N VAL A 184 8.76 -11.76 5.31
CA VAL A 184 7.81 -12.18 4.27
C VAL A 184 8.18 -13.61 3.92
N ASP A 185 7.26 -14.56 4.07
CA ASP A 185 7.53 -15.96 3.69
C ASP A 185 7.42 -16.15 2.20
N TRP A 186 6.31 -15.71 1.60
CA TRP A 186 6.13 -15.79 0.17
C TRP A 186 5.30 -14.66 -0.40
N VAL A 187 5.50 -14.41 -1.70
CA VAL A 187 4.64 -13.60 -2.53
C VAL A 187 4.19 -14.46 -3.70
N LYS A 188 2.87 -14.55 -3.91
CA LYS A 188 2.28 -15.29 -5.03
C LYS A 188 1.41 -14.35 -5.84
N LEU A 189 1.57 -14.42 -7.16
CA LEU A 189 0.69 -13.78 -8.13
C LEU A 189 -0.07 -14.87 -8.88
N SER A 190 -1.39 -14.71 -8.99
CA SER A 190 -2.23 -15.58 -9.80
C SER A 190 -3.00 -14.73 -10.81
N PHE A 191 -3.09 -15.22 -12.04
CA PHE A 191 -3.85 -14.61 -13.12
C PHE A 191 -4.95 -15.58 -13.53
N TYR A 192 -6.19 -15.11 -13.55
CA TYR A 192 -7.31 -15.89 -14.06
C TYR A 192 -7.59 -15.53 -15.52
N PRO A 193 -7.81 -16.52 -16.40
CA PRO A 193 -8.12 -16.31 -17.81
C PRO A 193 -9.47 -15.61 -18.03
#